data_AF-A0A7U9T1T1-F1
#
_entry.id   AF-A0A7U9T1T1-F1
#
_cell.length_a   1.000
_cell.length_b   1.000
_cell.length_c   1.000
_cell.angle_alpha   90.00
_cell.angle_beta   90.00
_cell.angle_gamma   90.00
#
_symmetry.space_group_name_H-M   'P 1'
#
loop_
_entity.id
_entity.type
_entity.pdbx_description
1 polymer ?
#
loop_
_entity_poly.entity_id
_entity_poly.type
_entity_poly.pdbx_seq_one_letter_code
_entity_poly.pdbx_strand_id
1 'polypeptide(L)' 'MNGTRPKFMENQIPAQSYFEQPNPYVNAPSCHVNLLELSRYAKRCGKKLIELTQEEVKKFSI' A
#
# COMPACT_ATOMS: atom_id res chain seq x y z
N MET A 1 15.75 12.06 0.28
CA MET A 1 15.14 11.33 -0.84
C MET A 1 13.76 11.93 -1.08
N ASN A 2 13.52 12.57 -2.23
CA ASN A 2 12.18 13.00 -2.62
C ASN A 2 11.41 11.76 -3.09
N GLY A 3 10.87 11.00 -2.13
CA GLY A 3 10.10 9.78 -2.42
C GLY A 3 8.83 10.13 -3.21
N THR A 4 8.57 9.40 -4.29
CA THR A 4 7.34 9.55 -5.07
C THR A 4 6.15 9.12 -4.22
N ARG A 5 5.23 10.04 -3.91
CA ARG A 5 4.01 9.72 -3.15
C ARG A 5 3.09 8.89 -4.05
N PRO A 6 2.61 7.72 -3.60
CA PRO A 6 1.64 6.94 -4.36
C PRO A 6 0.31 7.68 -4.49
N LYS A 7 -0.38 7.54 -5.64
CA LYS A 7 -1.69 8.15 -5.89
C LYS A 7 -2.75 7.70 -4.87
N PHE A 8 -2.74 6.44 -4.45
CA PHE A 8 -3.66 5.97 -3.41
C PHE A 8 -3.45 6.65 -2.04
N MET A 9 -2.34 7.37 -1.82
CA MET A 9 -2.04 8.12 -0.60
C MET A 9 -2.14 9.63 -0.75
N GLU A 10 -2.58 10.15 -1.90
CA GLU A 10 -2.52 11.59 -2.23
C GLU A 10 -3.18 12.48 -1.16
N ASN A 11 -4.28 12.01 -0.57
CA ASN A 11 -5.03 12.71 0.49
C ASN A 11 -4.95 12.04 1.87
N GLN A 12 -4.05 11.07 2.06
CA GLN A 12 -3.93 10.34 3.32
C GLN A 12 -2.61 10.64 4.01
N ILE A 13 -2.71 11.04 5.27
CA ILE A 13 -1.55 11.19 6.16
C ILE A 13 -1.43 9.86 6.93
N PRO A 14 -0.26 9.18 6.88
CA PRO A 14 -0.04 8.00 7.70
C PRO A 14 -0.27 8.32 9.19
N ALA A 15 -0.82 7.37 9.94
CA ALA A 15 -0.86 7.51 11.39
C ALA A 15 0.56 7.64 11.95
N GLN A 16 0.73 8.35 13.08
CA GLN A 16 2.05 8.54 13.71
C GLN A 16 2.76 7.20 13.99
N SER A 17 1.99 6.16 14.31
CA SER A 17 2.48 4.80 14.55
C SER A 17 3.14 4.14 13.34
N TYR A 18 2.89 4.62 12.11
CA TYR A 18 3.59 4.13 10.91
C TYR A 18 5.10 4.40 10.95
N PHE A 19 5.52 5.46 11.66
CA PHE A 19 6.93 5.85 11.79
C PHE A 19 7.59 5.29 13.06
N GLU A 20 6.85 4.58 13.90
CA GLU A 20 7.41 3.94 15.08
C GLU A 20 8.29 2.75 14.68
N GLN A 21 9.32 2.48 15.48
CA GLN A 21 10.20 1.34 15.23
C GLN A 21 9.44 0.03 15.51
N PRO A 22 9.48 -0.96 14.60
CA PRO A 22 8.80 -2.22 14.80
C PRO A 22 9.42 -2.97 16.00
N ASN A 23 8.56 -3.47 16.88
CA ASN A 23 8.99 -4.27 18.04
C ASN A 23 9.30 -5.71 17.59
N PRO A 24 10.53 -6.22 17.75
CA PRO A 24 10.92 -7.56 17.29
C PRO A 24 10.24 -8.70 18.06
N TYR A 25 9.66 -8.42 19.23
CA TYR A 25 8.96 -9.41 20.06
C TYR A 25 7.44 -9.43 19.83
N VAL A 26 6.94 -8.63 18.88
CA VAL A 26 5.52 -8.54 18.56
C VAL A 26 5.34 -8.88 17.09
N ASN A 27 4.30 -9.65 16.78
CA ASN A 27 3.96 -9.95 15.40
C ASN A 27 3.65 -8.66 14.64
N ALA A 28 4.20 -8.52 13.44
CA ALA A 28 3.88 -7.42 12.56
C ALA A 28 2.36 -7.41 12.26
N PRO A 29 1.74 -6.23 12.12
CA PRO A 29 0.35 -6.14 11.71
C PRO A 29 0.16 -6.82 10.35
N SER A 30 -0.93 -7.57 10.20
CA SER A 30 -1.26 -8.21 8.92
C SER A 30 -1.49 -7.16 7.84
N CYS A 31 -0.96 -7.42 6.64
CA CYS A 31 -1.32 -6.68 5.45
C CYS A 31 -2.68 -7.20 4.96
N HIS A 32 -3.75 -6.45 5.23
CA HIS A 32 -5.13 -6.77 4.83
C HIS A 32 -5.38 -6.58 3.32
N VAL A 33 -4.36 -6.83 2.49
CA VAL A 33 -4.40 -6.61 1.04
C VAL A 33 -3.67 -7.76 0.35
N ASN A 34 -4.29 -8.32 -0.68
CA ASN A 34 -3.68 -9.31 -1.55
C ASN A 34 -2.64 -8.65 -2.47
N LEU A 35 -1.40 -8.53 -1.99
CA LEU A 35 -0.30 -7.93 -2.75
C LEU A 35 -0.02 -8.64 -4.07
N LEU A 36 -0.17 -9.97 -4.11
CA LEU A 36 0.09 -10.76 -5.31
C LEU A 36 -0.91 -10.41 -6.42
N GLU A 37 -2.20 -10.46 -6.13
CA GLU A 37 -3.27 -10.15 -7.09
C GLU A 37 -3.26 -8.67 -7.50
N LEU A 38 -2.98 -7.78 -6.56
CA LEU A 38 -2.79 -6.35 -6.84
C LEU A 38 -1.62 -6.14 -7.82
N SER A 39 -0.49 -6.83 -7.64
CA SER A 39 0.64 -6.75 -8.57
C SER A 39 0.30 -7.26 -9.97
N ARG A 40 -0.48 -8.36 -10.06
CA ARG A 40 -0.96 -8.93 -11.33
C ARG A 40 -1.93 -7.98 -12.02
N TYR A 41 -2.82 -7.33 -11.26
CA TYR A 41 -3.71 -6.30 -11.78
C TYR A 41 -2.95 -5.10 -12.35
N ALA A 42 -1.99 -4.55 -11.61
CA ALA A 42 -1.19 -3.42 -12.08
C ALA A 42 -0.49 -3.72 -13.40
N LYS A 43 0.13 -4.91 -13.52
CA LYS A 43 0.75 -5.39 -14.76
C LYS A 43 -0.24 -5.50 -15.91
N ARG A 44 -1.42 -6.08 -15.67
CA ARG A 44 -2.48 -6.23 -16.70
C ARG A 44 -3.00 -4.88 -17.20
N CYS A 45 -3.11 -3.88 -16.32
CA CYS A 45 -3.54 -2.53 -16.68
C CYS A 45 -2.42 -1.66 -17.25
N GLY A 46 -1.17 -2.13 -17.30
CA GLY A 46 -0.02 -1.36 -17.75
C GLY A 46 0.35 -0.19 -16.84
N LYS A 47 -0.10 -0.19 -15.57
CA LYS A 47 0.14 0.87 -14.58
C LYS A 47 1.26 0.48 -13.62
N LYS A 48 2.00 1.46 -13.10
CA LYS A 48 2.88 1.25 -11.95
C LYS A 48 2.06 1.16 -10.67
N LEU A 49 2.57 0.47 -9.65
CA LEU A 49 1.91 0.37 -8.33
C LEU A 49 1.62 1.74 -7.71
N ILE A 50 2.52 2.71 -7.91
CA ILE A 50 2.37 4.09 -7.43
C ILE A 50 1.24 4.86 -8.12
N GLU A 51 0.77 4.40 -9.28
CA GLU A 51 -0.28 5.06 -10.08
C GLU A 51 -1.68 4.53 -9.77
N LEU A 52 -1.78 3.47 -8.95
CA LEU A 52 -3.06 2.89 -8.57
C LEU A 52 -3.85 3.86 -7.69
N THR A 53 -5.16 3.94 -7.94
CA THR A 53 -6.08 4.72 -7.10
C THR A 53 -6.49 3.94 -5.87
N GLN A 54 -7.03 4.63 -4.86
CA GLN A 54 -7.51 3.99 -3.64
C GLN A 54 -8.63 2.97 -3.92
N GLU A 55 -9.49 3.26 -4.90
CA GLU A 55 -10.57 2.36 -5.32
C GLU A 55 -10.03 1.07 -5.95
N GLU A 56 -8.96 1.17 -6.75
CA GLU A 56 -8.31 0.00 -7.35
C GLU A 56 -7.67 -0.87 -6.27
N VAL A 57 -7.01 -0.27 -5.29
CA VAL A 57 -6.37 -1.00 -4.18
C VAL A 57 -7.42 -1.69 -3.29
N LYS A 58 -8.54 -1.03 -2.99
CA LYS A 58 -9.62 -1.58 -2.14
C LYS A 58 -10.21 -2.89 -2.67
N LYS A 59 -10.20 -3.12 -3.99
CA LYS A 59 -10.70 -4.38 -4.59
C LYS A 59 -9.93 -5.62 -4.14
N PHE A 60 -8.74 -5.45 -3.60
CA PHE A 60 -7.86 -6.53 -3.17
C PHE A 60 -7.77 -6.65 -1.64
N SER A 61 -8.65 -5.96 -0.89
CA SER A 61 -8.70 -6.07 0.58
C SER A 61 -9.13 -7.49 1.00
N ILE A 62 -8.47 -8.05 2.02
CA ILE A 62 -8.79 -9.36 2.64
C ILE A 62 -9.14 -9.13 4.11
#